data_AF-A0A9P0W135-F1
#
_entry.id   AF-A0A9P0W135-F1
#
_cell.length_a   1.000
_cell.length_b   1.000
_cell.length_c   1.000
_cell.angle_alpha   90.00
_cell.angle_beta   90.00
_cell.angle_gamma   90.00
#
_symmetry.space_group_name_H-M   'P 1'
#
loop_
_entity.id
_entity.type
_entity.pdbx_description
1 polymer ?
#
loop_
_entity_poly.entity_id
_entity_poly.type
_entity_poly.pdbx_seq_one_letter_code
_entity_poly.pdbx_strand_id
1 'polypeptide(L)'
;MTVDSQTKIIVLPDQYSTFKIINLPNPAELSTKKSYLFTEDDSAYKIFELREVNGINPYSSNNISLPKSSDSVKSWIIETSAQKETKLSSTVVSGGYILQSPNLVVSSIFNPAYLLASIFCTHAATFSKRFITIEDFIDTLSGLYDDPWVQELPQSLYLDCLPLICDTIVENGETFYKFSMPVTMTFLKSKVAKLVEHFLSSDLKSAPSSQTQFLQHIKSKLYERNQDQTSIPEEILRLAVEKHVVDLVLGSYCLPSVLDEYLKTQSSDFSKYDLHLKELEQKKKDLAMVEQNMNDIAESSAKASANSKGKKKPDPKKKPVKKVAVGKGALDGFFKKAT
;
A
#
# COMPACT_ATOMS: atom_id res chain seq x y z
N MET A 1 -19.11 -18.64 -28.06
CA MET A 1 -17.86 -18.26 -27.38
C MET A 1 -17.46 -16.89 -27.91
N THR A 2 -17.86 -15.85 -27.20
CA THR A 2 -17.56 -14.46 -27.57
C THR A 2 -16.43 -14.01 -26.67
N VAL A 3 -15.25 -13.82 -27.26
CA VAL A 3 -14.07 -13.30 -26.57
C VAL A 3 -14.11 -11.80 -26.74
N ASP A 4 -14.44 -11.07 -25.68
CA ASP A 4 -14.38 -9.60 -25.68
C ASP A 4 -13.33 -9.13 -24.66
N SER A 5 -12.27 -8.49 -25.18
CA SER A 5 -11.18 -7.92 -24.38
C SER A 5 -11.51 -6.55 -23.80
N GLN A 6 -12.65 -5.94 -24.17
CA GLN A 6 -13.09 -4.65 -23.64
C GLN A 6 -14.05 -4.77 -22.46
N THR A 7 -14.47 -5.99 -22.13
CA THR A 7 -15.39 -6.24 -21.02
C THR A 7 -14.72 -5.91 -19.68
N LYS A 8 -15.42 -5.13 -18.84
CA LYS A 8 -15.03 -4.84 -17.45
C LYS A 8 -15.99 -5.53 -16.49
N ILE A 9 -15.45 -6.10 -15.41
CA ILE A 9 -16.25 -6.64 -14.30
C ILE A 9 -16.24 -5.60 -13.20
N ILE A 10 -17.40 -5.07 -12.84
CA ILE A 10 -17.52 -4.03 -11.82
C ILE A 10 -18.17 -4.63 -10.58
N VAL A 11 -17.50 -4.51 -9.42
CA VAL A 11 -18.08 -4.82 -8.12
C VAL A 11 -18.84 -3.58 -7.66
N LEU A 12 -20.16 -3.70 -7.53
CA LEU A 12 -21.06 -2.63 -7.10
C LEU A 12 -21.49 -2.84 -5.64
N PRO A 13 -21.81 -1.77 -4.90
CA PRO A 13 -22.45 -1.88 -3.59
C PRO A 13 -23.86 -2.47 -3.74
N ASP A 14 -24.22 -3.43 -2.89
CA ASP A 14 -25.49 -4.16 -2.96
C ASP A 14 -26.70 -3.38 -2.40
N GLN A 15 -26.44 -2.27 -1.70
CA GLN A 15 -27.47 -1.46 -1.07
C GLN A 15 -28.22 -0.55 -2.05
N TYR A 16 -27.70 -0.35 -3.26
CA TYR A 16 -28.24 0.60 -4.23
C TYR A 16 -28.63 -0.10 -5.54
N SER A 17 -29.64 0.43 -6.21
CA SER A 17 -30.22 -0.18 -7.41
C SER A 17 -29.92 0.58 -8.70
N THR A 18 -29.62 1.87 -8.62
CA THR A 18 -29.41 2.74 -9.77
C THR A 18 -28.03 3.38 -9.70
N PHE A 19 -27.32 3.37 -10.82
CA PHE A 19 -25.99 3.95 -10.89
C PHE A 19 -25.79 4.71 -12.20
N LYS A 20 -25.10 5.84 -12.12
CA LYS A 20 -24.60 6.61 -13.26
C LYS A 20 -23.08 6.67 -13.18
N ILE A 21 -22.39 6.54 -14.31
CA ILE A 21 -20.96 6.83 -14.37
C ILE A 21 -20.78 8.29 -14.74
N ILE A 22 -19.97 9.00 -13.95
CA ILE A 22 -19.58 10.38 -14.21
C ILE A 22 -18.05 10.45 -14.29
N ASN A 23 -17.52 11.38 -15.09
CA ASN A 23 -16.09 11.60 -15.17
C ASN A 23 -15.75 12.92 -14.47
N LEU A 24 -14.94 12.85 -13.43
CA LEU A 24 -14.49 14.02 -12.67
C LEU A 24 -12.99 14.22 -12.88
N PRO A 25 -12.47 15.44 -12.71
CA PRO A 25 -11.02 15.65 -12.63
C PRO A 25 -10.42 14.80 -11.50
N ASN A 26 -9.20 14.33 -11.70
CA ASN A 26 -8.47 13.58 -10.68
C ASN A 26 -7.95 14.56 -9.61
N PRO A 27 -8.30 14.40 -8.32
CA PRO A 27 -7.83 15.28 -7.25
C PRO A 27 -6.30 15.39 -7.14
N ALA A 28 -5.58 14.32 -7.50
CA ALA A 28 -4.12 14.30 -7.47
C ALA A 28 -3.46 14.91 -8.72
N GLU A 29 -4.21 15.09 -9.82
CA GLU A 29 -3.73 15.64 -11.09
C GLU A 29 -4.92 16.18 -11.90
N LEU A 30 -5.28 17.45 -11.67
CA LEU A 30 -6.50 18.07 -12.21
C LEU A 30 -6.58 18.09 -13.74
N SER A 31 -5.44 17.91 -14.44
CA SER A 31 -5.40 17.79 -15.90
C SER A 31 -5.95 16.45 -16.43
N THR A 32 -6.04 15.44 -15.57
CA THR A 32 -6.54 14.11 -15.92
C THR A 32 -7.95 13.89 -15.37
N LYS A 33 -8.71 12.98 -15.99
CA LYS A 33 -10.05 12.59 -15.53
C LYS A 33 -10.05 11.16 -15.02
N LYS A 34 -10.95 10.90 -14.07
CA LYS A 34 -11.23 9.57 -13.54
C LYS A 34 -12.73 9.32 -13.54
N SER A 35 -13.12 8.09 -13.80
CA SER A 35 -14.51 7.68 -13.75
C SER A 35 -14.93 7.36 -12.31
N TYR A 36 -16.12 7.82 -11.95
CA TYR A 36 -16.75 7.59 -10.66
C TYR A 36 -18.15 7.03 -10.87
N LEU A 37 -18.60 6.24 -9.92
CA LEU A 37 -19.97 5.77 -9.82
C LEU A 37 -20.76 6.74 -8.95
N PHE A 38 -21.93 7.12 -9.41
CA PHE A 38 -22.83 8.05 -8.75
C PHE A 38 -24.18 7.38 -8.54
N THR A 39 -24.73 7.51 -7.33
CA THR A 39 -26.06 6.97 -6.96
C THR A 39 -26.77 7.95 -6.05
N GLU A 40 -28.09 7.87 -6.06
CA GLU A 40 -28.99 8.57 -5.14
C GLU A 40 -29.64 7.55 -4.20
N ASP A 41 -29.76 7.88 -2.92
CA ASP A 41 -30.34 7.05 -1.88
C ASP A 41 -31.07 7.92 -0.86
N ASP A 42 -32.39 7.77 -0.73
CA ASP A 42 -33.23 8.50 0.23
C ASP A 42 -32.89 10.01 0.35
N SER A 43 -32.71 10.69 -0.80
CA SER A 43 -32.33 12.11 -0.93
C SER A 43 -30.87 12.47 -0.62
N ALA A 44 -30.01 11.49 -0.38
CA ALA A 44 -28.57 11.66 -0.24
C ALA A 44 -27.83 11.09 -1.47
N TYR A 45 -26.87 11.85 -1.99
CA TYR A 45 -26.05 11.40 -3.10
C TYR A 45 -24.76 10.77 -2.59
N LYS A 46 -24.34 9.67 -3.21
CA LYS A 46 -23.08 9.00 -2.91
C LYS A 46 -22.25 8.88 -4.18
N ILE A 47 -20.96 9.15 -4.02
CA ILE A 47 -19.97 8.96 -5.08
C ILE A 47 -19.04 7.84 -4.64
N PHE A 48 -18.77 6.91 -5.56
CA PHE A 48 -17.77 5.87 -5.40
C PHE A 48 -16.70 6.05 -6.47
N GLU A 49 -15.45 6.02 -6.05
CA GLU A 49 -14.31 5.93 -6.94
C GLU A 49 -14.26 4.55 -7.59
N LEU A 50 -14.14 4.50 -8.91
CA LEU A 50 -13.91 3.26 -9.64
C LEU A 50 -12.39 3.04 -9.77
N ARG A 51 -11.89 1.96 -9.17
CA ARG A 51 -10.47 1.57 -9.26
C ARG A 51 -10.29 0.24 -9.95
N GLU A 52 -9.36 0.22 -10.89
CA GLU A 52 -8.99 -0.99 -11.60
C GLU A 52 -7.98 -1.82 -10.79
N VAL A 53 -8.28 -3.10 -10.60
CA VAL A 53 -7.40 -4.10 -9.99
C VAL A 53 -6.69 -4.85 -11.11
N ASN A 54 -5.65 -4.23 -11.65
CA ASN A 54 -4.81 -4.80 -12.71
C ASN A 54 -3.85 -5.89 -12.19
N GLY A 55 -3.80 -6.14 -10.86
CA GLY A 55 -2.95 -7.15 -10.23
C GLY A 55 -1.44 -6.85 -10.31
N ILE A 56 -1.08 -5.65 -10.77
CA ILE A 56 0.29 -5.14 -10.71
C ILE A 56 0.45 -4.53 -9.32
N ASN A 57 1.24 -5.17 -8.46
CA ASN A 57 1.63 -4.61 -7.18
C ASN A 57 3.03 -3.99 -7.31
N PRO A 58 3.15 -2.65 -7.43
CA PRO A 58 4.45 -1.99 -7.57
C PRO A 58 5.36 -2.16 -6.34
N TYR A 59 4.82 -2.64 -5.22
CA TYR A 59 5.55 -2.88 -3.97
C TYR A 59 5.85 -4.37 -3.73
N SER A 60 5.48 -5.28 -4.64
CA SER A 60 5.87 -6.69 -4.55
C SER A 60 7.27 -6.89 -5.12
N SER A 61 8.24 -7.22 -4.26
CA SER A 61 9.59 -7.65 -4.69
C SER A 61 9.56 -8.98 -5.46
N ASN A 62 8.50 -9.76 -5.26
CA ASN A 62 8.18 -10.89 -6.11
C ASN A 62 7.47 -10.33 -7.35
N ASN A 63 8.25 -10.06 -8.40
CA ASN A 63 7.73 -10.09 -9.75
C ASN A 63 7.11 -11.48 -9.91
N ILE A 64 5.79 -11.58 -9.75
CA ILE A 64 5.04 -12.77 -10.14
C ILE A 64 5.53 -13.08 -11.54
N SER A 65 6.04 -14.28 -11.76
CA SER A 65 6.59 -14.68 -13.05
C SER A 65 5.48 -14.56 -14.08
N LEU A 66 5.42 -13.41 -14.75
CA LEU A 66 4.47 -13.18 -15.82
C LEU A 66 4.82 -14.20 -16.91
N PRO A 67 3.82 -14.82 -17.55
CA PRO A 67 4.04 -15.59 -18.76
C PRO A 67 4.89 -14.78 -19.75
N LYS A 68 5.62 -15.46 -20.66
CA LYS A 68 6.51 -14.82 -21.65
C LYS A 68 5.84 -13.75 -22.54
N SER A 69 4.52 -13.64 -22.52
CA SER A 69 3.73 -12.58 -23.17
C SER A 69 3.56 -11.30 -22.33
N SER A 70 4.30 -11.14 -21.22
CA SER A 70 4.28 -10.02 -20.27
C SER A 70 2.94 -9.72 -19.56
N ASP A 71 1.85 -10.37 -19.93
CA ASP A 71 0.55 -10.22 -19.28
C ASP A 71 0.15 -11.49 -18.55
N SER A 72 -0.33 -11.35 -17.31
CA SER A 72 -1.06 -12.42 -16.65
C SER A 72 -2.37 -12.64 -17.42
N VAL A 73 -2.54 -13.80 -18.05
CA VAL A 73 -3.85 -14.17 -18.63
C VAL A 73 -4.82 -14.36 -17.47
N LYS A 74 -5.65 -13.34 -17.21
CA LYS A 74 -6.76 -13.44 -16.27
C LYS A 74 -7.99 -13.77 -17.09
N SER A 75 -8.55 -14.96 -16.91
CA SER A 75 -9.86 -15.28 -17.48
C SER A 75 -10.88 -15.38 -16.36
N TRP A 76 -12.07 -14.85 -16.58
CA TRP A 76 -13.20 -15.06 -15.69
C TRP A 76 -14.18 -16.00 -16.35
N ILE A 77 -14.59 -17.02 -15.60
CA ILE A 77 -15.61 -17.96 -16.02
C ILE A 77 -16.88 -17.55 -15.28
N ILE A 78 -17.89 -17.09 -16.02
CA ILE A 78 -19.18 -16.71 -15.49
C ILE A 78 -20.14 -17.85 -15.81
N GLU A 79 -20.49 -18.60 -14.78
CA GLU A 79 -21.47 -19.67 -14.88
C GLU A 79 -22.84 -19.12 -14.51
N THR A 80 -23.85 -19.40 -15.34
CA THR A 80 -25.24 -19.20 -14.93
C THR A 80 -25.54 -20.26 -13.89
N SER A 81 -25.82 -19.86 -12.65
CA SER A 81 -26.38 -20.80 -11.68
C SER A 81 -27.73 -21.25 -12.25
N ALA A 82 -27.83 -22.53 -12.59
CA ALA A 82 -29.12 -23.12 -12.91
C ALA A 82 -30.04 -22.76 -11.74
N GLN A 83 -31.05 -21.91 -12.00
CA GLN A 83 -32.19 -21.82 -11.10
C GLN A 83 -32.63 -23.26 -10.83
N LYS A 84 -33.08 -23.54 -9.60
CA LYS A 84 -33.66 -24.84 -9.24
C LYS A 84 -34.78 -25.18 -10.23
N GLU A 85 -34.43 -25.77 -11.37
CA GLU A 85 -35.37 -26.27 -12.34
C GLU A 85 -36.02 -27.47 -11.67
N THR A 86 -37.25 -27.27 -11.27
CA THR A 86 -38.23 -28.34 -11.10
C THR A 86 -38.05 -29.29 -12.27
N LYS A 87 -37.56 -30.50 -11.94
CA LYS A 87 -37.32 -31.62 -12.83
C LYS A 87 -38.47 -31.80 -13.83
N LEU A 88 -38.41 -31.19 -15.02
CA LEU A 88 -39.13 -31.67 -16.22
C LEU A 88 -38.80 -30.89 -17.51
N SER A 89 -37.54 -30.66 -17.86
CA SER A 89 -37.19 -30.44 -19.27
C SER A 89 -35.69 -30.64 -19.47
N SER A 90 -35.33 -31.82 -19.98
CA SER A 90 -34.04 -32.00 -20.63
C SER A 90 -33.90 -30.98 -21.77
N THR A 91 -32.73 -30.35 -21.88
CA THR A 91 -32.24 -29.50 -22.99
C THR A 91 -32.39 -27.98 -22.88
N VAL A 92 -32.02 -27.37 -21.76
CA VAL A 92 -31.49 -25.99 -21.76
C VAL A 92 -30.10 -26.00 -21.12
N VAL A 93 -29.05 -26.06 -21.96
CA VAL A 93 -27.69 -25.73 -21.51
C VAL A 93 -27.67 -24.21 -21.34
N SER A 94 -27.85 -23.70 -20.12
CA SER A 94 -27.65 -22.26 -19.89
C SER A 94 -26.17 -21.95 -20.17
N GLY A 95 -25.90 -21.27 -21.28
CA GLY A 95 -24.54 -20.97 -21.71
C GLY A 95 -23.84 -20.04 -20.72
N GLY A 96 -22.73 -20.50 -20.14
CA GLY A 96 -21.81 -19.63 -19.41
C GLY A 96 -20.96 -18.78 -20.35
N TYR A 97 -20.29 -17.77 -19.80
CA TYR A 97 -19.39 -16.87 -20.53
C TYR A 97 -17.95 -17.04 -20.03
N ILE A 98 -17.00 -17.01 -20.97
CA ILE A 98 -15.57 -16.92 -20.65
C ILE A 98 -15.09 -15.56 -21.10
N LEU A 99 -14.71 -14.71 -20.16
CA LEU A 99 -14.12 -13.41 -20.42
C LEU A 99 -12.61 -13.57 -20.42
N GLN A 100 -11.96 -13.10 -21.48
CA GLN A 100 -10.50 -13.11 -21.60
C GLN A 100 -9.95 -11.74 -21.24
N SER A 101 -9.04 -11.71 -20.28
CA SER A 101 -8.38 -10.50 -19.80
C SER A 101 -9.33 -9.38 -19.32
N PRO A 102 -10.46 -9.66 -18.62
CA PRO A 102 -11.29 -8.56 -18.16
C PRO A 102 -10.62 -7.85 -16.98
N ASN A 103 -10.81 -6.54 -16.93
CA ASN A 103 -10.38 -5.72 -15.80
C ASN A 103 -11.42 -5.80 -14.68
N LEU A 104 -10.97 -6.16 -13.48
CA LEU A 104 -11.80 -6.06 -12.28
C LEU A 104 -11.77 -4.60 -11.82
N VAL A 105 -12.94 -4.00 -11.70
CA VAL A 105 -13.12 -2.64 -11.19
C VAL A 105 -13.87 -2.73 -9.86
N VAL A 106 -13.30 -2.10 -8.84
CA VAL A 106 -13.91 -2.02 -7.50
C VAL A 106 -14.41 -0.61 -7.27
N SER A 107 -15.65 -0.48 -6.81
CA SER A 107 -16.19 0.79 -6.33
C SER A 107 -15.91 0.98 -4.84
N SER A 108 -15.27 2.09 -4.47
CA SER A 108 -15.05 2.47 -3.06
C SER A 108 -15.59 3.87 -2.79
N ILE A 109 -16.23 4.10 -1.64
CA ILE A 109 -16.79 5.41 -1.28
C ILE A 109 -15.74 6.52 -1.43
N PHE A 110 -16.11 7.59 -2.10
CA PHE A 110 -15.27 8.75 -2.37
C PHE A 110 -15.86 10.00 -1.74
N ASN A 111 -15.00 10.85 -1.17
CA ASN A 111 -15.41 12.14 -0.62
C ASN A 111 -15.01 13.27 -1.59
N PRO A 112 -15.97 13.98 -2.21
CA PRO A 112 -15.68 15.04 -3.18
C PRO A 112 -14.91 16.24 -2.61
N ALA A 113 -14.87 16.41 -1.29
CA ALA A 113 -14.09 17.48 -0.65
C ALA A 113 -12.60 17.42 -1.00
N TYR A 114 -12.04 16.24 -1.30
CA TYR A 114 -10.66 16.10 -1.78
C TYR A 114 -10.45 16.74 -3.16
N LEU A 115 -11.41 16.57 -4.07
CA LEU A 115 -11.40 17.23 -5.38
C LEU A 115 -11.50 18.74 -5.20
N LEU A 116 -12.50 19.20 -4.44
CA LEU A 116 -12.73 20.63 -4.22
C LEU A 116 -11.54 21.30 -3.52
N ALA A 117 -10.94 20.66 -2.51
CA ALA A 117 -9.73 21.15 -1.87
C ALA A 117 -8.59 21.38 -2.88
N SER A 118 -8.37 20.43 -3.78
CA SER A 118 -7.32 20.52 -4.80
C SER A 118 -7.59 21.65 -5.81
N ILE A 119 -8.84 21.83 -6.23
CA ILE A 119 -9.25 22.93 -7.11
C ILE A 119 -9.05 24.28 -6.40
N PHE A 120 -9.47 24.38 -5.13
CA PHE A 120 -9.45 25.62 -4.37
C PHE A 120 -8.02 26.04 -4.02
N CYS A 121 -7.15 25.08 -3.72
CA CYS A 121 -5.72 25.34 -3.54
C CYS A 121 -5.09 25.90 -4.82
N THR A 122 -5.42 25.35 -5.99
CA THR A 122 -4.95 25.84 -7.29
C THR A 122 -5.47 27.25 -7.59
N HIS A 123 -6.72 27.52 -7.25
CA HIS A 123 -7.41 28.78 -7.55
C HIS A 123 -7.70 29.60 -6.29
N ALA A 124 -6.78 29.60 -5.32
CA ALA A 124 -7.00 30.25 -4.01
C ALA A 124 -7.29 31.75 -4.16
N ALA A 125 -6.64 32.40 -5.12
CA ALA A 125 -6.87 33.82 -5.43
C ALA A 125 -8.30 34.11 -5.92
N THR A 126 -9.06 33.12 -6.36
CA THR A 126 -10.46 33.25 -6.75
C THR A 126 -11.37 33.01 -5.56
N PHE A 127 -11.20 31.87 -4.88
CA PHE A 127 -12.13 31.41 -3.84
C PHE A 127 -11.85 31.97 -2.43
N SER A 128 -10.69 32.56 -2.16
CA SER A 128 -10.36 33.16 -0.85
C SER A 128 -10.57 34.68 -0.78
N LYS A 129 -11.02 35.34 -1.84
CA LYS A 129 -11.17 36.81 -1.84
C LYS A 129 -12.36 37.29 -1.02
N ARG A 130 -13.53 36.70 -1.24
CA ARG A 130 -14.79 37.11 -0.63
C ARG A 130 -15.65 35.89 -0.34
N PHE A 131 -16.63 36.07 0.53
CA PHE A 131 -17.71 35.13 0.72
C PHE A 131 -18.62 35.14 -0.52
N ILE A 132 -18.96 33.96 -1.02
CA ILE A 132 -19.83 33.75 -2.19
C ILE A 132 -20.92 32.73 -1.87
N THR A 133 -22.06 32.80 -2.56
CA THR A 133 -23.11 31.79 -2.42
C THR A 133 -22.72 30.50 -3.14
N ILE A 134 -23.54 29.46 -2.96
CA ILE A 134 -23.36 28.19 -3.67
C ILE A 134 -23.57 28.34 -5.17
N GLU A 135 -24.49 29.19 -5.62
CA GLU A 135 -24.74 29.48 -7.04
C GLU A 135 -23.52 30.16 -7.68
N ASP A 136 -23.02 31.23 -7.05
CA ASP A 136 -21.79 31.93 -7.49
C ASP A 136 -20.60 30.97 -7.56
N PHE A 137 -20.52 30.05 -6.61
CA PHE A 137 -19.48 29.03 -6.57
C PHE A 137 -19.57 28.08 -7.78
N ILE A 138 -20.76 27.53 -8.06
CA ILE A 138 -21.01 26.62 -9.20
C ILE A 138 -20.74 27.34 -10.52
N ASP A 139 -21.15 28.59 -10.66
CA ASP A 139 -20.91 29.41 -11.86
C ASP A 139 -19.42 29.69 -12.05
N THR A 140 -18.72 30.06 -10.98
CA THR A 140 -17.27 30.28 -11.01
C THR A 140 -16.54 29.00 -11.40
N LEU A 141 -16.93 27.86 -10.84
CA LEU A 141 -16.34 26.56 -11.14
C LEU A 141 -16.61 26.15 -12.60
N SER A 142 -17.82 26.40 -13.10
CA SER A 142 -18.19 26.17 -14.50
C SER A 142 -17.39 27.06 -15.45
N GLY A 143 -17.06 28.29 -15.05
CA GLY A 143 -16.18 29.17 -15.82
C GLY A 143 -14.69 28.74 -15.83
N LEU A 144 -14.26 27.90 -14.88
CA LEU A 144 -12.90 27.37 -14.83
C LEU A 144 -12.73 26.07 -15.63
N TYR A 145 -13.81 25.31 -15.82
CA TYR A 145 -13.80 24.03 -16.49
C TYR A 145 -14.85 24.00 -17.60
N ASP A 146 -14.42 23.84 -18.86
CA ASP A 146 -15.29 23.69 -20.03
C ASP A 146 -16.05 22.33 -20.07
N ASP A 147 -16.18 21.63 -18.95
CA ASP A 147 -16.72 20.28 -18.85
C ASP A 147 -18.05 20.26 -18.06
N PRO A 148 -19.10 19.57 -18.55
CA PRO A 148 -20.40 19.49 -17.89
C PRO A 148 -20.39 18.88 -16.48
N TRP A 149 -19.32 18.22 -16.04
CA TRP A 149 -19.31 17.55 -14.73
C TRP A 149 -19.75 18.43 -13.56
N VAL A 150 -19.47 19.74 -13.62
CA VAL A 150 -19.87 20.71 -12.58
C VAL A 150 -21.39 20.79 -12.44
N GLN A 151 -22.10 20.74 -13.56
CA GLN A 151 -23.56 20.80 -13.62
C GLN A 151 -24.21 19.42 -13.43
N GLU A 152 -23.46 18.34 -13.69
CA GLU A 152 -23.94 16.98 -13.46
C GLU A 152 -23.95 16.56 -11.98
N LEU A 153 -23.22 17.28 -11.12
CA LEU A 153 -23.22 17.04 -9.68
C LEU A 153 -24.36 17.80 -8.99
N PRO A 154 -25.18 17.13 -8.16
CA PRO A 154 -26.20 17.80 -7.37
C PRO A 154 -25.63 18.86 -6.43
N GLN A 155 -26.37 19.96 -6.28
CA GLN A 155 -26.02 21.05 -5.37
C GLN A 155 -25.77 20.58 -3.93
N SER A 156 -26.51 19.57 -3.45
CA SER A 156 -26.34 19.06 -2.08
C SER A 156 -24.96 18.45 -1.83
N LEU A 157 -24.30 17.84 -2.82
CA LEU A 157 -22.94 17.34 -2.66
C LEU A 157 -21.94 18.47 -2.39
N TYR A 158 -22.12 19.61 -3.05
CA TYR A 158 -21.30 20.79 -2.80
C TYR A 158 -21.57 21.35 -1.40
N LEU A 159 -22.84 21.46 -1.01
CA LEU A 159 -23.22 21.92 0.33
C LEU A 159 -22.66 21.03 1.45
N ASP A 160 -22.56 19.72 1.22
CA ASP A 160 -21.93 18.79 2.18
C ASP A 160 -20.41 18.95 2.27
N CYS A 161 -19.77 19.38 1.17
CA CYS A 161 -18.31 19.45 1.08
C CYS A 161 -17.75 20.83 1.45
N LEU A 162 -18.43 21.92 1.10
CA LEU A 162 -17.94 23.29 1.30
C LEU A 162 -17.60 23.61 2.76
N PRO A 163 -18.41 23.24 3.77
CA PRO A 163 -18.06 23.48 5.18
C PRO A 163 -16.78 22.78 5.64
N LEU A 164 -16.31 21.77 4.90
CA LEU A 164 -15.07 21.04 5.23
C LEU A 164 -13.81 21.78 4.77
N ILE A 165 -13.93 22.74 3.86
CA ILE A 165 -12.80 23.42 3.21
C ILE A 165 -12.91 24.96 3.20
N CYS A 166 -14.09 25.49 3.55
CA CYS A 166 -14.38 26.92 3.57
C CYS A 166 -14.75 27.41 4.97
N ASP A 167 -14.42 28.66 5.24
CA ASP A 167 -15.12 29.43 6.26
C ASP A 167 -16.57 29.63 5.78
N THR A 168 -17.52 29.46 6.70
CA THR A 168 -18.95 29.52 6.40
C THR A 168 -19.61 30.57 7.28
N ILE A 169 -20.41 31.46 6.68
CA ILE A 169 -21.22 32.45 7.39
C ILE A 169 -22.67 32.36 6.95
N VAL A 170 -23.60 32.68 7.85
CA VAL A 170 -25.03 32.74 7.54
C VAL A 170 -25.49 34.18 7.75
N GLU A 171 -25.96 34.82 6.67
CA GLU A 171 -26.48 36.18 6.69
C GLU A 171 -27.85 36.20 6.01
N ASN A 172 -28.86 36.78 6.68
CA ASN A 172 -30.23 36.89 6.17
C ASN A 172 -30.88 35.56 5.71
N GLY A 173 -30.45 34.43 6.27
CA GLY A 173 -30.97 33.10 5.91
C GLY A 173 -30.24 32.43 4.74
N GLU A 174 -29.27 33.11 4.12
CA GLU A 174 -28.40 32.56 3.09
C GLU A 174 -27.04 32.18 3.67
N THR A 175 -26.45 31.11 3.14
CA THR A 175 -25.13 30.62 3.56
C THR A 175 -24.09 31.01 2.53
N PHE A 176 -23.01 31.64 2.99
CA PHE A 176 -21.89 32.04 2.15
C PHE A 176 -20.63 31.31 2.55
N TYR A 177 -19.79 31.06 1.55
CA TYR A 177 -18.56 30.28 1.68
C TYR A 177 -17.36 31.07 1.21
N LYS A 178 -16.23 30.91 1.90
CA LYS A 178 -14.94 31.47 1.51
C LYS A 178 -13.85 30.44 1.73
N PHE A 179 -13.05 30.14 0.70
CA PHE A 179 -11.98 29.15 0.83
C PHE A 179 -10.99 29.51 1.94
N SER A 180 -10.74 28.55 2.82
CA SER A 180 -9.89 28.70 4.00
C SER A 180 -8.89 27.55 4.06
N MET A 181 -7.61 27.88 3.82
CA MET A 181 -6.52 26.91 3.96
C MET A 181 -6.47 26.30 5.37
N PRO A 182 -6.62 27.06 6.48
CA PRO A 182 -6.66 26.49 7.82
C PRO A 182 -7.79 25.46 8.05
N VAL A 183 -9.00 25.74 7.54
CA VAL A 183 -10.14 24.81 7.65
C VAL A 183 -9.86 23.54 6.85
N THR A 184 -9.37 23.69 5.62
CA THR A 184 -8.96 22.57 4.75
C THR A 184 -7.91 21.69 5.42
N MET A 185 -6.87 22.29 6.02
CA MET A 185 -5.84 21.55 6.73
C MET A 185 -6.39 20.83 7.97
N THR A 186 -7.36 21.42 8.67
CA THR A 186 -8.04 20.78 9.80
C THR A 186 -8.82 19.55 9.34
N PHE A 187 -9.56 19.66 8.23
CA PHE A 187 -10.24 18.54 7.61
C PHE A 187 -9.27 17.41 7.24
N LEU A 188 -8.18 17.71 6.52
CA LEU A 188 -7.19 16.72 6.09
C LEU A 188 -6.50 16.03 7.28
N LYS A 189 -6.09 16.81 8.30
CA LYS A 189 -5.52 16.29 9.55
C LYS A 189 -6.48 15.34 10.25
N SER A 190 -7.78 15.68 10.29
CA SER A 190 -8.79 14.81 10.89
C SER A 190 -8.92 13.46 10.15
N LYS A 191 -8.76 13.46 8.81
CA LYS A 191 -8.82 12.24 8.00
C LYS A 191 -7.60 11.35 8.21
N VAL A 192 -6.41 11.96 8.24
CA VAL A 192 -5.16 11.27 8.56
C VAL A 192 -5.24 10.67 9.96
N ALA A 193 -5.61 11.46 10.97
CA ALA A 193 -5.72 11.00 12.35
C ALA A 193 -6.69 9.81 12.51
N LYS A 194 -7.90 9.91 11.93
CA LYS A 194 -8.89 8.83 11.94
C LYS A 194 -8.37 7.55 11.30
N LEU A 195 -7.63 7.66 10.19
CA LEU A 195 -7.11 6.49 9.50
C LEU A 195 -5.91 5.88 10.22
N VAL A 196 -5.06 6.70 10.85
CA VAL A 196 -3.99 6.23 11.75
C VAL A 196 -4.57 5.46 12.93
N GLU A 197 -5.59 6.02 13.61
CA GLU A 197 -6.28 5.36 14.72
C GLU A 197 -6.95 4.06 14.27
N HIS A 198 -7.63 4.07 13.11
CA HIS A 198 -8.22 2.87 12.53
C HIS A 198 -7.17 1.78 12.35
N PHE A 199 -6.00 2.08 11.77
CA PHE A 199 -4.95 1.08 11.60
C PHE A 199 -4.32 0.62 12.92
N LEU A 200 -4.07 1.53 13.86
CA LEU A 200 -3.41 1.22 15.14
C LEU A 200 -4.34 0.60 16.19
N SER A 201 -5.66 0.63 15.99
CA SER A 201 -6.63 0.05 16.92
C SER A 201 -6.33 -1.43 17.19
N SER A 202 -6.29 -1.78 18.47
CA SER A 202 -5.77 -3.05 18.99
C SER A 202 -6.77 -4.23 18.95
N ASP A 203 -7.97 -4.03 18.38
CA ASP A 203 -8.99 -5.07 18.19
C ASP A 203 -8.66 -6.03 17.02
N LEU A 204 -7.43 -6.54 17.01
CA LEU A 204 -6.89 -7.47 16.01
C LEU A 204 -7.64 -8.81 15.92
N LYS A 205 -8.49 -9.15 16.90
CA LYS A 205 -9.27 -10.40 16.90
C LYS A 205 -10.54 -10.33 16.04
N SER A 206 -11.02 -9.12 15.74
CA SER A 206 -12.17 -8.84 14.87
C SER A 206 -11.82 -7.90 13.71
N ALA A 207 -10.58 -7.40 13.66
CA ALA A 207 -10.11 -6.52 12.62
C ALA A 207 -10.24 -7.18 11.22
N PRO A 208 -10.75 -6.45 10.22
CA PRO A 208 -10.78 -6.94 8.85
C PRO A 208 -9.35 -7.24 8.35
N SER A 209 -9.22 -8.27 7.53
CA SER A 209 -7.93 -8.79 7.02
C SER A 209 -7.04 -7.73 6.37
N SER A 210 -7.63 -6.67 5.81
CA SER A 210 -6.93 -5.52 5.23
C SER A 210 -6.15 -4.69 6.26
N GLN A 211 -6.70 -4.46 7.47
CA GLN A 211 -6.02 -3.75 8.55
C GLN A 211 -4.78 -4.52 9.00
N THR A 212 -4.93 -5.85 9.13
CA THR A 212 -3.84 -6.75 9.51
C THR A 212 -2.73 -6.76 8.46
N GLN A 213 -3.06 -6.82 7.16
CA GLN A 213 -2.09 -6.84 6.07
C GLN A 213 -1.31 -5.52 5.96
N PHE A 214 -1.98 -4.37 6.06
CA PHE A 214 -1.32 -3.06 6.03
C PHE A 214 -0.30 -2.92 7.17
N LEU A 215 -0.71 -3.24 8.39
CA LEU A 215 0.19 -3.20 9.55
C LEU A 215 1.32 -4.24 9.44
N GLN A 216 1.04 -5.45 8.95
CA GLN A 216 2.06 -6.47 8.73
C GLN A 216 3.11 -6.00 7.73
N HIS A 217 2.70 -5.34 6.64
CA HIS A 217 3.62 -4.76 5.67
C HIS A 217 4.53 -3.71 6.32
N ILE A 218 3.96 -2.77 7.07
CA ILE A 218 4.76 -1.76 7.78
C ILE A 218 5.71 -2.40 8.78
N LYS A 219 5.22 -3.32 9.61
CA LYS A 219 6.03 -4.04 10.59
C LYS A 219 7.14 -4.85 9.94
N SER A 220 6.88 -5.47 8.78
CA SER A 220 7.90 -6.23 8.02
C SER A 220 9.09 -5.37 7.58
N LYS A 221 8.87 -4.07 7.30
CA LYS A 221 9.94 -3.12 7.01
C LYS A 221 10.74 -2.72 8.24
N LEU A 222 10.11 -2.78 9.42
CA LEU A 222 10.67 -2.38 10.71
C LEU A 222 11.36 -3.53 11.46
N TYR A 223 11.12 -4.79 11.09
CA TYR A 223 11.80 -5.93 11.73
C TYR A 223 13.22 -6.16 11.18
N GLU A 224 14.11 -6.57 12.09
CA GLU A 224 15.42 -7.16 11.76
C GLU A 224 15.21 -8.64 11.36
N ARG A 225 15.87 -9.11 10.29
CA ARG A 225 15.57 -10.41 9.64
C ARG A 225 15.82 -11.63 10.55
N ASN A 226 16.57 -11.49 11.65
CA ASN A 226 17.10 -12.61 12.44
C ASN A 226 17.11 -12.38 13.98
N GLN A 227 16.26 -11.50 14.54
CA GLN A 227 16.10 -11.39 16.00
C GLN A 227 14.70 -11.79 16.44
N ASP A 228 14.61 -12.58 17.52
CA ASP A 228 13.38 -12.83 18.26
C ASP A 228 12.77 -11.49 18.67
N GLN A 229 11.71 -11.07 17.95
CA GLN A 229 10.77 -10.00 18.29
C GLN A 229 11.31 -8.91 19.24
N THR A 230 12.38 -8.21 18.86
CA THR A 230 12.70 -6.93 19.50
C THR A 230 11.48 -6.03 19.25
N SER A 231 10.75 -5.71 20.32
CA SER A 231 9.48 -4.99 20.22
C SER A 231 9.73 -3.65 19.53
N ILE A 232 9.17 -3.48 18.32
CA ILE A 232 9.21 -2.20 17.59
C ILE A 232 8.71 -1.12 18.55
N PRO A 233 9.49 -0.04 18.83
CA PRO A 233 9.03 1.03 19.70
C PRO A 233 7.70 1.59 19.18
N GLU A 234 6.73 1.75 20.08
CA GLU A 234 5.37 2.18 19.71
C GLU A 234 5.36 3.52 18.97
N GLU A 235 6.23 4.46 19.38
CA GLU A 235 6.42 5.75 18.71
C GLU A 235 6.86 5.58 17.25
N ILE A 236 7.81 4.67 16.98
CA ILE A 236 8.31 4.41 15.62
C ILE A 236 7.23 3.76 14.76
N LEU A 237 6.48 2.80 15.31
CA LEU A 237 5.36 2.19 14.60
C LEU A 237 4.29 3.23 14.24
N ARG A 238 3.94 4.10 15.20
CA ARG A 238 2.96 5.16 14.98
C ARG A 238 3.42 6.14 13.89
N LEU A 239 4.66 6.61 13.94
CA LEU A 239 5.23 7.49 12.91
C LEU A 239 5.28 6.81 11.54
N ALA A 240 5.61 5.52 11.49
CA ALA A 240 5.60 4.74 10.26
C ALA A 240 4.20 4.65 9.65
N VAL A 241 3.19 4.34 10.47
CA VAL A 241 1.78 4.30 10.04
C VAL A 241 1.32 5.66 9.58
N GLU A 242 1.61 6.73 10.34
CA GLU A 242 1.26 8.09 9.98
C GLU A 242 1.85 8.50 8.63
N LYS A 243 3.14 8.23 8.38
CA LYS A 243 3.80 8.53 7.10
C LYS A 243 3.14 7.80 5.92
N HIS A 244 2.78 6.53 6.07
CA HIS A 244 2.08 5.78 5.02
C HIS A 244 0.62 6.25 4.83
N VAL A 245 -0.06 6.64 5.91
CA VAL A 245 -1.42 7.20 5.83
C VAL A 245 -1.42 8.56 5.15
N VAL A 246 -0.45 9.42 5.45
CA VAL A 246 -0.25 10.71 4.78
C VAL A 246 -0.08 10.50 3.28
N ASP A 247 0.78 9.58 2.86
CA ASP A 247 0.98 9.23 1.44
C ASP A 247 -0.30 8.67 0.80
N LEU A 248 -1.03 7.79 1.51
CA LEU A 248 -2.29 7.21 1.03
C LEU A 248 -3.40 8.27 0.87
N VAL A 249 -3.55 9.19 1.82
CA VAL A 249 -4.63 10.18 1.80
C VAL A 249 -4.26 11.35 0.90
N LEU A 250 -3.10 11.96 1.10
CA LEU A 250 -2.72 13.19 0.41
C LEU A 250 -2.00 12.90 -0.91
N GLY A 251 -1.13 11.90 -0.95
CA GLY A 251 -0.45 11.51 -2.19
C GLY A 251 -1.37 10.91 -3.24
N SER A 252 -2.49 10.30 -2.83
CA SER A 252 -3.47 9.72 -3.77
C SER A 252 -4.68 10.61 -4.07
N TYR A 253 -5.01 11.57 -3.20
CA TYR A 253 -6.25 12.37 -3.32
C TYR A 253 -6.05 13.88 -3.24
N CYS A 254 -4.83 14.38 -3.23
CA CYS A 254 -4.57 15.81 -3.26
C CYS A 254 -3.41 16.13 -4.22
N LEU A 255 -3.37 17.36 -4.71
CA LEU A 255 -2.23 17.85 -5.46
C LEU A 255 -0.95 17.88 -4.59
N PRO A 256 0.24 17.72 -5.20
CA PRO A 256 1.52 17.82 -4.48
C PRO A 256 1.67 19.11 -3.65
N SER A 257 1.16 20.23 -4.16
CA SER A 257 1.19 21.51 -3.43
C SER A 257 0.39 21.49 -2.12
N VAL A 258 -0.68 20.70 -2.05
CA VAL A 258 -1.48 20.52 -0.83
C VAL A 258 -0.75 19.64 0.17
N LEU A 259 -0.08 18.58 -0.32
CA LEU A 259 0.79 17.76 0.52
C LEU A 259 1.93 18.60 1.12
N ASP A 260 2.58 19.44 0.34
CA ASP A 260 3.64 20.32 0.82
C ASP A 260 3.14 21.27 1.92
N GLU A 261 1.95 21.85 1.75
CA GLU A 261 1.34 22.72 2.76
C GLU A 261 0.92 21.96 4.02
N TYR A 262 0.41 20.74 3.86
CA TYR A 262 0.11 19.86 4.98
C TYR A 262 1.38 19.56 5.81
N LEU A 263 2.49 19.19 5.15
CA LEU A 263 3.76 18.88 5.82
C LEU A 263 4.33 20.08 6.57
N LYS A 264 4.15 21.32 6.08
CA LYS A 264 4.56 22.54 6.80
C LYS A 264 3.75 22.79 8.07
N THR A 265 2.47 22.43 8.07
CA THR A 265 1.57 22.67 9.20
C THR A 265 1.48 21.48 10.15
N GLN A 266 2.10 20.35 9.82
CA GLN A 266 2.10 19.15 10.64
C GLN A 266 3.10 19.27 11.80
N SER A 267 2.71 18.76 12.97
CA SER A 267 3.55 18.77 14.17
C SER A 267 4.49 17.57 14.28
N SER A 268 4.22 16.50 13.53
CA SER A 268 4.91 15.22 13.63
C SER A 268 6.30 15.30 13.02
N ASP A 269 7.33 15.06 13.83
CA ASP A 269 8.71 14.97 13.38
C ASP A 269 9.04 13.54 12.92
N PHE A 270 9.13 13.36 11.60
CA PHE A 270 9.52 12.08 11.00
C PHE A 270 11.02 11.76 11.11
N SER A 271 11.85 12.67 11.62
CA SER A 271 13.31 12.48 11.73
C SER A 271 13.68 11.24 12.54
N LYS A 272 12.93 10.96 13.62
CA LYS A 272 13.12 9.77 14.46
C LYS A 272 12.88 8.47 13.69
N TYR A 273 11.82 8.44 12.89
CA TYR A 273 11.52 7.31 12.02
C TYR A 273 12.59 7.12 10.95
N ASP A 274 13.01 8.20 10.30
CA ASP A 274 14.03 8.14 9.25
C ASP A 274 15.42 7.74 9.81
N LEU A 275 15.76 8.19 11.03
CA LEU A 275 16.96 7.74 11.74
C LEU A 275 16.90 6.24 12.04
N HIS A 276 15.76 5.74 12.54
CA HIS A 276 15.58 4.33 12.83
C HIS A 276 15.70 3.46 11.57
N LEU A 277 15.16 3.90 10.44
CA LEU A 277 15.34 3.20 9.16
C LEU A 277 16.81 3.16 8.73
N LYS A 278 17.55 4.26 8.89
CA LYS A 278 18.99 4.29 8.59
C LYS A 278 19.78 3.32 9.47
N GLU A 279 19.48 3.26 10.75
CA GLU A 279 20.10 2.30 11.68
C GLU A 279 19.80 0.85 11.28
N LEU A 280 18.55 0.54 10.90
CA LEU A 280 18.17 -0.78 10.41
C LEU A 280 18.88 -1.15 9.10
N GLU A 281 19.01 -0.21 8.16
CA GLU A 281 19.75 -0.42 6.91
C GLU A 281 21.23 -0.67 7.17
N GLN A 282 21.86 0.08 8.09
CA GLN A 282 23.25 -0.11 8.43
C GLN A 282 23.48 -1.49 9.06
N LYS A 283 22.65 -1.88 10.04
CA LYS A 283 22.71 -3.21 10.65
C LYS A 283 22.51 -4.32 9.63
N LYS A 284 21.60 -4.15 8.65
CA LYS A 284 21.40 -5.12 7.55
C LYS A 284 22.65 -5.27 6.70
N LYS A 285 23.36 -4.17 6.39
CA LYS A 285 24.63 -4.20 5.66
C LYS A 285 25.73 -4.89 6.46
N ASP A 286 25.82 -4.58 7.75
CA ASP A 286 26.82 -5.17 8.64
C ASP A 286 26.60 -6.69 8.80
N LEU A 287 25.35 -7.14 8.98
CA LEU A 287 25.00 -8.55 9.04
C LEU A 287 25.28 -9.27 7.71
N ALA A 288 24.95 -8.66 6.58
CA ALA A 288 25.25 -9.24 5.26
C ALA A 288 26.78 -9.41 5.05
N MET A 289 27.59 -8.45 5.52
CA MET A 289 29.05 -8.57 5.49
C MET A 289 29.55 -9.69 6.41
N VAL A 290 28.98 -9.85 7.61
CA VAL A 290 29.32 -10.96 8.52
C VAL A 290 28.92 -12.31 7.92
N GLU A 291 27.73 -12.43 7.34
CA GLU A 291 27.27 -13.66 6.65
C GLU A 291 28.17 -14.01 5.47
N GLN A 292 28.57 -13.01 4.66
CA GLN A 292 29.52 -13.21 3.57
C GLN A 292 30.88 -13.70 4.09
N ASN A 293 31.43 -13.04 5.13
CA ASN A 293 32.69 -13.45 5.74
C ASN A 293 32.63 -14.87 6.32
N MET A 294 31.50 -15.24 6.95
CA MET A 294 31.30 -16.60 7.50
C MET A 294 31.18 -17.64 6.40
N ASN A 295 30.50 -17.32 5.30
CA ASN A 295 30.42 -18.19 4.12
C ASN A 295 31.79 -18.37 3.47
N ASP A 296 32.58 -17.30 3.35
CA ASP A 296 33.95 -17.36 2.82
C ASP A 296 34.88 -18.21 3.73
N ILE A 297 34.74 -18.11 5.05
CA ILE A 297 35.44 -18.97 6.02
C ILE A 297 34.98 -20.43 5.90
N ALA A 298 33.68 -20.67 5.77
CA ALA A 298 33.13 -22.02 5.62
C ALA A 298 33.60 -22.67 4.30
N GLU A 299 33.58 -21.92 3.20
CA GLU A 299 34.08 -22.37 1.90
C GLU A 299 35.58 -22.64 1.92
N SER A 300 36.37 -21.73 2.50
CA SER A 300 37.83 -21.91 2.60
C SER A 300 38.18 -23.09 3.51
N SER A 301 37.45 -23.30 4.60
CA SER A 301 37.60 -24.47 5.49
C SER A 301 37.19 -25.78 4.81
N ALA A 302 36.11 -25.76 4.01
CA ALA A 302 35.68 -26.90 3.21
C ALA A 302 36.70 -27.24 2.11
N LYS A 303 37.25 -26.24 1.42
CA LYS A 303 38.31 -26.39 0.41
C LYS A 303 39.62 -26.88 1.03
N ALA A 304 39.99 -26.41 2.23
CA ALA A 304 41.16 -26.88 2.97
C ALA A 304 41.01 -28.36 3.42
N SER A 305 39.81 -28.77 3.84
CA SER A 305 39.48 -30.16 4.16
C SER A 305 39.50 -31.07 2.94
N ALA A 306 39.00 -30.61 1.79
CA ALA A 306 39.04 -31.35 0.53
C ALA A 306 40.48 -31.58 0.01
N ASN A 307 41.37 -30.57 0.13
CA ASN A 307 42.78 -30.69 -0.25
C ASN A 307 43.61 -31.61 0.69
N SER A 308 43.08 -31.99 1.86
CA SER A 308 43.73 -32.93 2.77
C SER A 308 43.45 -34.41 2.44
N LYS A 309 42.44 -34.72 1.61
CA LYS A 309 42.10 -36.09 1.19
C LYS A 309 42.79 -36.55 -0.10
N GLY A 310 43.71 -35.76 -0.65
CA GLY A 310 44.33 -35.98 -1.96
C GLY A 310 45.84 -36.20 -1.99
N LYS A 311 46.54 -36.39 -0.85
CA LYS A 311 47.95 -36.79 -0.86
C LYS A 311 48.12 -38.15 -0.16
N LYS A 312 48.06 -39.23 -0.95
CA LYS A 312 48.74 -40.48 -0.58
C LYS A 312 50.19 -40.13 -0.22
N LYS A 313 50.53 -40.21 1.07
CA LYS A 313 51.94 -40.26 1.49
C LYS A 313 52.61 -41.39 0.70
N PRO A 314 53.75 -41.17 0.03
CA PRO A 314 54.54 -42.29 -0.45
C PRO A 314 54.97 -43.10 0.77
N ASP A 315 54.85 -44.42 0.66
CA ASP A 315 55.29 -45.37 1.69
C ASP A 315 56.71 -45.02 2.17
N PRO A 316 56.94 -44.88 3.48
CA PRO A 316 58.29 -44.75 3.98
C PRO A 316 59.02 -46.07 3.72
N LYS A 317 59.96 -46.06 2.76
CA LYS A 317 60.96 -47.12 2.62
C LYS A 317 61.56 -47.41 3.99
N LYS A 318 61.29 -48.59 4.53
CA LYS A 318 61.85 -49.07 5.80
C LYS A 318 63.38 -49.01 5.71
N LYS A 319 63.99 -48.05 6.41
CA LYS A 319 65.42 -48.12 6.75
C LYS A 319 65.58 -49.21 7.81
N PRO A 320 66.54 -50.13 7.68
CA PRO A 320 66.77 -51.16 8.69
C PRO A 320 67.11 -50.51 10.03
N VAL A 321 66.31 -50.81 11.04
CA VAL A 321 66.47 -50.32 12.42
C VAL A 321 67.68 -51.01 13.03
N LYS A 322 68.74 -50.25 13.34
CA LYS A 322 69.78 -50.68 14.28
C LYS A 322 69.11 -50.83 15.65
N LYS A 323 69.20 -52.03 16.25
CA LYS A 323 68.73 -52.33 17.62
C LYS A 323 69.34 -51.32 18.59
N VAL A 324 68.50 -50.51 19.23
CA VAL A 324 68.89 -49.68 20.38
C VAL A 324 68.79 -50.55 21.62
N ALA A 325 69.83 -50.52 22.47
CA ALA A 325 69.88 -51.24 23.72
C ALA A 325 68.67 -50.89 24.60
N VAL A 326 68.06 -51.92 25.17
CA VAL A 326 66.95 -51.83 26.13
C VAL A 326 67.39 -50.94 27.30
N GLY A 327 66.65 -49.84 27.56
CA GLY A 327 66.83 -49.05 28.79
C GLY A 327 67.05 -47.54 28.67
N LYS A 328 66.86 -46.89 27.50
CA LYS A 328 66.88 -45.41 27.40
C LYS A 328 65.86 -44.86 26.39
N GLY A 329 64.58 -45.08 26.67
CA GLY A 329 63.48 -44.42 25.98
C GLY A 329 63.02 -43.17 26.73
N ALA A 330 62.75 -42.07 26.02
CA ALA A 330 62.31 -40.77 26.56
C ALA A 330 60.95 -40.76 27.31
N LEU A 331 60.35 -41.93 27.52
CA LEU A 331 59.08 -42.13 28.24
C LEU A 331 59.27 -42.71 29.66
N ASP A 332 60.49 -43.08 30.05
CA ASP A 332 60.78 -43.68 31.36
C ASP A 332 60.88 -42.64 32.51
N GLY A 333 60.68 -41.35 32.19
CA GLY A 333 60.63 -40.26 33.17
C GLY A 333 59.24 -39.98 33.76
N PHE A 334 58.18 -40.64 33.26
CA PHE A 334 56.79 -40.31 33.60
C PHE A 334 56.17 -41.16 34.71
N PHE A 335 56.86 -42.18 35.22
CA PHE A 335 56.39 -43.00 36.33
C PHE A 335 57.37 -43.01 37.50
N LYS A 336 57.65 -41.84 38.09
CA LYS A 336 58.18 -41.79 39.45
C LYS A 336 57.03 -41.97 40.44
N LYS A 337 56.98 -43.14 41.09
CA LYS A 337 56.16 -43.37 42.29
C LYS A 337 56.70 -42.51 43.43
N ALA A 338 55.80 -41.81 44.10
CA ALA A 338 56.06 -41.15 45.37
C ALA A 338 56.34 -42.19 46.45
N THR A 339 57.39 -41.96 47.23
CA THR A 339 57.60 -42.50 48.58
C THR A 339 57.76 -41.32 49.52
#